data_AF-A0A7U7JSB1-F1
#
_entry.id   AF-A0A7U7JSB1-F1
#
_cell.length_a   1.000
_cell.length_b   1.000
_cell.length_c   1.000
_cell.angle_alpha   90.00
_cell.angle_beta   90.00
_cell.angle_gamma   90.00
#
_symmetry.space_group_name_H-M   'P 1'
#
loop_
_entity.id
_entity.type
_entity.pdbx_description
1 polymer ?
#
loop_
_entity_poly.entity_id
_entity_poly.type
_entity_poly.pdbx_seq_one_letter_code
_entity_poly.pdbx_strand_id
1 'polypeptide(L)' 'MFGDQRQEATKYVIKEGYQDIYFLNKNGEWYYFEVRSVWRGKHIIRVKDGLLGWRKEIVTE' A
#
# COMPACT_ATOMS: atom_id res chain seq x y z
N MET A 1 5.91 -14.13 11.71
CA MET A 1 7.01 -13.39 11.06
C MET A 1 6.45 -12.12 10.42
N PHE A 2 6.52 -10.97 11.11
CA PHE A 2 5.95 -9.70 10.61
C PHE A 2 6.65 -9.16 9.36
N GLY A 3 7.90 -9.58 9.11
CA GLY A 3 8.68 -9.17 7.94
C GLY A 3 8.14 -9.71 6.61
N ASP A 4 7.42 -10.84 6.62
CA ASP A 4 6.95 -11.50 5.40
C ASP A 4 5.72 -10.78 4.81
N GLN A 5 4.72 -10.50 5.65
CA GLN A 5 3.51 -9.79 5.22
C GLN A 5 3.77 -8.36 4.74
N ARG A 6 4.74 -7.64 5.35
CA ARG A 6 5.14 -6.31 4.86
C ARG A 6 5.77 -6.39 3.47
N GLN A 7 6.60 -7.41 3.23
CA GLN A 7 7.21 -7.62 1.91
C GLN A 7 6.15 -7.92 0.85
N GLU A 8 5.18 -8.78 1.17
CA GLU A 8 4.06 -9.07 0.26
C GLU A 8 3.21 -7.83 -0.03
N ALA A 9 2.88 -7.02 0.99
CA ALA A 9 2.19 -5.75 0.79
C ALA A 9 2.98 -4.80 -0.12
N THR A 10 4.30 -4.72 0.06
CA THR A 10 5.17 -3.88 -0.77
C THR A 10 5.21 -4.39 -2.22
N LYS A 11 5.32 -5.70 -2.44
CA LYS A 11 5.25 -6.30 -3.79
C LYS A 11 3.91 -6.02 -4.47
N TYR A 12 2.81 -6.09 -3.73
CA TYR A 12 1.49 -5.73 -4.24
C TYR A 12 1.46 -4.28 -4.73
N VAL A 13 1.93 -3.32 -3.92
CA VAL A 13 1.96 -1.89 -4.29
C VAL A 13 2.87 -1.63 -5.50
N ILE A 14 4.00 -2.33 -5.63
CA ILE A 14 4.86 -2.25 -6.82
C ILE A 14 4.13 -2.74 -8.07
N LYS A 15 3.40 -3.85 -7.98
CA LYS A 15 2.62 -4.41 -9.10
C LYS A 15 1.49 -3.50 -9.57
N GLU A 16 0.96 -2.66 -8.69
CA GLU A 16 -0.06 -1.65 -9.03
C GLU A 16 0.50 -0.49 -9.90
N GLY A 17 1.82 -0.42 -10.11
CA GLY A 17 2.44 0.55 -11.02
C GLY A 17 2.61 1.96 -10.44
N TYR A 18 2.55 2.09 -9.11
CA TYR A 18 2.88 3.34 -8.44
C TYR A 18 4.37 3.67 -8.55
N GLN A 19 4.66 4.98 -8.55
CA GLN A 19 6.01 5.54 -8.47
C GLN A 19 6.27 6.01 -7.04
N ASP A 20 7.54 6.25 -6.69
CA ASP A 20 7.94 6.86 -5.41
C ASP A 20 7.26 6.19 -4.19
N ILE A 21 7.37 4.86 -4.09
CA ILE A 21 6.67 4.05 -3.07
C ILE A 21 7.44 4.10 -1.74
N TYR A 22 6.84 4.68 -0.71
CA TYR A 22 7.39 4.74 0.63
C TYR A 22 6.44 4.11 1.65
N PHE A 23 6.92 3.11 2.39
CA PHE A 23 6.17 2.55 3.50
C PHE A 23 6.14 3.53 4.67
N LEU A 24 4.93 3.86 5.14
CA LEU A 24 4.74 4.81 6.25
C LEU A 24 4.67 4.06 7.58
N ASN A 25 3.62 3.26 7.76
CA ASN A 25 3.37 2.51 8.98
C ASN A 25 2.41 1.34 8.74
N LYS A 26 2.17 0.58 9.80
CA LYS A 26 1.11 -0.42 9.88
C LYS A 26 0.17 -0.03 11.01
N ASN A 27 -1.14 -0.05 10.75
CA ASN A 27 -2.16 0.13 11.79
C ASN A 27 -3.22 -0.97 11.64
N GLY A 28 -3.30 -1.85 12.64
CA GLY A 28 -4.11 -3.06 12.57
C GLY A 28 -3.70 -3.95 11.39
N GLU A 29 -4.67 -4.27 10.53
CA GLU A 29 -4.45 -5.06 9.31
C GLU A 29 -3.91 -4.22 8.13
N TRP A 30 -3.95 -2.89 8.23
CA TRP A 30 -3.64 -2.00 7.13
C TRP A 30 -2.16 -1.60 7.12
N TYR A 31 -1.55 -1.68 5.94
CA TYR A 31 -0.22 -1.17 5.62
C TYR A 31 -0.38 0.12 4.82
N TYR A 32 0.19 1.21 5.32
CA TYR A 32 0.08 2.54 4.72
C TYR A 32 1.31 2.85 3.89
N PHE A 33 1.09 3.38 2.70
CA PHE A 33 2.12 3.76 1.76
C PHE A 33 1.86 5.17 1.25
N GLU A 34 2.90 5.97 1.19
CA GLU A 34 2.94 7.16 0.35
C GLU A 34 3.39 6.72 -1.04
N VAL A 35 2.65 7.14 -2.05
CA VAL A 35 2.88 6.76 -3.44
C VAL A 35 2.67 7.96 -4.35
N ARG A 36 3.21 7.86 -5.56
CA ARG A 36 2.93 8.81 -6.64
C ARG A 36 2.28 8.09 -7.82
N SER A 37 1.24 8.70 -8.37
CA SER A 37 0.69 8.29 -9.67
C SER A 37 0.73 9.45 -10.65
N VAL A 38 0.79 9.12 -11.95
CA VAL A 38 0.85 10.12 -13.02
C VAL A 38 -0.36 11.05 -12.97
N TRP A 39 -1.55 10.51 -12.68
CA TRP A 39 -2.82 11.25 -12.73
C TRP A 39 -3.18 12.00 -11.43
N ARG A 40 -2.75 11.51 -10.26
CA ARG A 40 -3.15 12.07 -8.95
C ARG A 40 -1.99 12.70 -8.19
N GLY A 41 -0.77 12.60 -8.71
CA GLY A 41 0.43 13.04 -8.00
C GLY A 41 0.68 12.21 -6.74
N LYS A 42 1.27 12.86 -5.75
CA LYS A 42 1.64 12.25 -4.46
C LYS A 42 0.41 12.11 -3.56
N HIS A 43 0.15 10.91 -3.05
CA HIS A 43 -0.99 10.61 -2.17
C HIS A 43 -0.71 9.39 -1.30
N ILE A 44 -1.56 9.17 -0.29
CA ILE A 44 -1.45 8.03 0.62
C ILE A 44 -2.47 6.96 0.21
N ILE A 45 -2.03 5.71 0.21
CA ILE A 45 -2.88 4.54 0.10
C ILE A 45 -2.71 3.66 1.33
N ARG A 46 -3.72 2.84 1.60
CA ARG A 46 -3.62 1.72 2.53
C ARG A 46 -3.98 0.43 1.83
N VAL A 47 -3.23 -0.63 2.14
CA VAL A 47 -3.48 -1.97 1.62
C VAL A 47 -3.59 -2.97 2.76
N LYS A 48 -4.45 -3.97 2.61
CA LYS A 48 -4.49 -5.11 3.52
C LYS A 48 -4.76 -6.39 2.76
N ASP A 49 -4.26 -7.48 3.31
CA ASP A 49 -4.61 -8.81 2.83
C ASP A 49 -6.05 -9.14 3.24
N GLY A 50 -6.77 -9.83 2.37
CA GLY A 50 -8.20 -10.12 2.53
C GLY A 50 -8.57 -11.46 1.92
N LEU A 51 -9.77 -11.95 2.22
CA LEU A 51 -10.22 -13.29 1.82
C LEU A 51 -10.22 -13.51 0.29
N LEU A 52 -10.32 -12.43 -0.49
CA LEU A 52 -10.35 -12.43 -1.96
C LEU A 52 -9.10 -11.75 -2.55
N GLY A 53 -8.01 -11.72 -1.78
CA GLY A 53 -6.76 -11.06 -2.14
C GLY A 53 -6.64 -9.65 -1.57
N TRP A 54 -5.60 -8.95 -2.01
CA TRP A 54 -5.23 -7.64 -1.52
C TRP A 54 -6.32 -6.59 -1.82
N ARG A 55 -6.70 -5.85 -0.78
CA ARG A 55 -7.59 -4.71 -0.87
C ARG A 55 -6.78 -3.42 -0.78
N LYS A 56 -7.04 -2.48 -1.68
CA LYS A 56 -6.41 -1.15 -1.73
C LYS A 56 -7.44 -0.05 -1.53
N GLU A 57 -7.10 0.94 -0.73
CA GLU A 57 -7.92 2.14 -0.52
C GLU A 57 -7.04 3.40 -0.56
N ILE A 58 -7.56 4.48 -1.14
CA ILE A 58 -6.92 5.79 -1.11
C ILE A 58 -7.33 6.48 0.17
N VAL A 59 -6.35 7.00 0.91
CA VAL A 59 -6.59 7.78 2.12
C VAL A 59 -6.77 9.23 1.67
N THR A 60 -8.01 9.61 1.36
CA THR A 60 -8.40 11.01 1.21
C THR A 60 -8.67 11.58 2.59
N GLU A 61 -8.12 12.78 2.87
CA GLU A 61 -8.63 13.67 3.92
C GLU A 61 -10.08 14.05 3.66
#